data_AF-A0A1Y0ZIJ5-F1
#
_entry.id   AF-A0A1Y0ZIJ5-F1
#
_cell.length_a   1.000
_cell.length_b   1.000
_cell.length_c   1.000
_cell.angle_alpha   90.00
_cell.angle_beta   90.00
_cell.angle_gamma   90.00
#
_symmetry.space_group_name_H-M   'P 1'
#
loop_
_entity.id
_entity.type
_entity.pdbx_description
1 polymer ?
#
loop_
_entity_poly.entity_id
_entity_poly.type
_entity_poly.pdbx_seq_one_letter_code
_entity_poly.pdbx_strand_id
1 'polypeptide(L)'
;MKGAVLAGCVVRLFAPGPLAPVAAGAAPAPVSAAEVRLAILLIATLVLWMTDSLHGVTAAWIGLAAACLCLLPRVGFLSGDEFAAGVNVRTCLYIAGILGFAAFVARIGLGDRVGEALLPWLPLDPARPAASVAGLLGLATVLNVVVTANGVPALFTPLAHGLAEASGLPLATVLMVQVIGYATPLLPYQASPVVVAMGMGRVPARDGLRLCLAVAAVTAVILVPLDILWFRALGWL
;
A
#
# COMPACT_ATOMS: atom_id res chain seq x y z
N MET A 1 -12.70 5.08 -1.66
CA MET A 1 -12.61 6.11 -2.73
C MET A 1 -11.68 5.71 -3.88
N LYS A 2 -10.40 5.36 -3.62
CA LYS A 2 -9.45 4.90 -4.66
C LYS A 2 -9.96 3.73 -5.52
N GLY A 3 -10.65 2.75 -4.93
CA GLY A 3 -11.25 1.64 -5.70
C GLY A 3 -12.28 2.10 -6.74
N ALA A 4 -13.13 3.08 -6.42
CA ALA A 4 -14.09 3.65 -7.35
C ALA A 4 -13.40 4.45 -8.47
N VAL A 5 -12.32 5.17 -8.15
CA VAL A 5 -11.48 5.87 -9.15
C VAL A 5 -10.85 4.85 -10.11
N LEU A 6 -10.26 3.78 -9.59
CA LEU A 6 -9.69 2.70 -10.40
C LEU A 6 -10.74 2.10 -11.33
N ALA A 7 -11.89 1.70 -10.80
CA ALA A 7 -12.98 1.14 -11.60
C ALA A 7 -13.46 2.13 -12.67
N GLY A 8 -13.68 3.40 -12.32
CA GLY A 8 -14.09 4.44 -13.25
C GLY A 8 -13.05 4.71 -14.35
N CYS A 9 -11.76 4.77 -13.99
CA CYS A 9 -10.68 4.90 -14.97
C CYS A 9 -10.63 3.70 -15.92
N VAL A 10 -10.79 2.48 -15.41
CA VAL A 10 -10.81 1.27 -16.24
C VAL A 10 -11.99 1.30 -17.22
N VAL A 11 -13.21 1.55 -16.73
CA VAL A 11 -14.42 1.60 -17.57
C VAL A 11 -14.32 2.69 -18.65
N ARG A 12 -13.75 3.86 -18.31
CA ARG A 12 -13.65 4.99 -19.24
C ARG A 12 -12.51 4.83 -20.26
N LEU A 13 -11.36 4.31 -19.85
CA LEU A 13 -10.18 4.17 -20.71
C LEU A 13 -10.24 2.91 -21.58
N PHE A 14 -10.87 1.86 -21.06
CA PHE A 14 -10.95 0.53 -21.67
C PHE A 14 -12.41 0.10 -21.74
N ALA A 15 -13.26 0.97 -22.31
CA ALA A 15 -14.66 0.65 -22.55
C ALA A 15 -14.73 -0.70 -23.29
N PRO A 16 -15.46 -1.69 -22.74
CA PRO A 16 -15.52 -3.00 -23.37
C PRO A 16 -16.10 -2.82 -24.78
N GLY A 17 -15.48 -3.47 -25.76
CA GLY A 17 -16.09 -3.64 -27.07
C GLY A 17 -17.39 -4.46 -26.96
N PRO A 18 -18.05 -4.76 -28.08
CA PRO A 18 -19.20 -5.66 -28.08
C PRO A 18 -18.83 -6.94 -27.32
N LEU A 19 -19.51 -7.18 -26.20
CA LEU A 19 -19.25 -8.36 -25.37
C LEU A 19 -19.61 -9.57 -26.22
N ALA A 20 -18.59 -10.27 -26.73
CA ALA A 20 -18.79 -11.57 -27.34
C ALA A 20 -19.34 -12.50 -26.25
N PRO A 21 -20.41 -13.27 -26.52
CA PRO A 21 -20.90 -14.26 -25.59
C PRO A 21 -19.76 -15.23 -25.28
N VAL A 22 -19.22 -15.16 -24.06
CA VAL A 22 -18.32 -16.19 -23.56
C VAL A 22 -19.20 -17.41 -23.31
N ALA A 23 -18.82 -18.55 -23.90
CA ALA A 23 -19.51 -19.81 -23.64
C ALA A 23 -19.62 -20.00 -22.13
N ALA A 24 -20.84 -20.23 -21.64
CA ALA A 24 -21.06 -20.45 -20.21
C ALA A 24 -20.12 -21.58 -19.76
N GLY A 25 -19.19 -21.25 -18.88
CA GLY A 25 -18.28 -22.23 -18.29
C GLY A 25 -19.08 -23.31 -17.58
N ALA A 26 -18.41 -24.43 -17.25
CA ALA A 26 -19.02 -25.48 -16.45
C ALA A 26 -19.66 -24.89 -15.19
N ALA A 27 -20.85 -25.39 -14.83
CA ALA A 27 -21.55 -24.95 -13.64
C ALA A 27 -20.61 -25.06 -12.42
N PRO A 28 -20.53 -24.02 -11.57
CA PRO A 28 -19.63 -24.04 -10.43
C PRO A 28 -19.96 -25.26 -9.55
N ALA A 29 -18.91 -25.98 -9.14
CA ALA A 29 -19.06 -27.10 -8.25
C ALA A 29 -19.67 -26.64 -6.91
N PRO A 30 -20.45 -27.49 -6.22
CA PRO A 30 -20.95 -27.18 -4.89
C PRO A 30 -19.79 -26.93 -3.92
N VAL A 31 -19.93 -25.92 -3.07
CA VAL A 31 -18.91 -25.52 -2.09
C VAL A 31 -18.59 -26.69 -1.16
N SER A 32 -17.33 -27.05 -1.11
CA SER A 32 -16.80 -28.13 -0.27
C SER A 32 -16.72 -27.72 1.20
N ALA A 33 -16.73 -28.71 2.10
CA ALA A 33 -16.53 -28.48 3.53
C ALA A 33 -15.15 -27.85 3.85
N ALA A 34 -14.14 -28.07 2.99
CA ALA A 34 -12.85 -27.40 3.13
C ALA A 34 -12.95 -25.89 2.83
N GLU A 35 -13.65 -25.51 1.75
CA GLU A 35 -13.87 -24.10 1.40
C GLU A 35 -14.70 -23.37 2.46
N VAL A 36 -15.72 -24.01 3.04
CA VAL A 36 -16.51 -23.42 4.14
C VAL A 36 -15.64 -23.16 5.37
N ARG A 37 -14.80 -24.13 5.78
CA ARG A 37 -13.89 -23.96 6.92
C ARG A 37 -12.86 -22.84 6.66
N LEU A 38 -12.34 -22.75 5.44
CA LEU A 38 -11.43 -21.67 5.05
C LEU A 38 -12.13 -20.31 5.08
N ALA A 39 -13.37 -20.22 4.57
CA ALA A 39 -14.15 -19.00 4.62
C ALA A 39 -14.42 -18.54 6.07
N ILE A 40 -14.73 -19.47 6.98
CA ILE A 40 -14.88 -19.16 8.41
C ILE A 40 -13.58 -18.61 8.99
N LEU A 41 -12.43 -19.23 8.70
CA LEU A 41 -11.13 -18.75 9.17
C LEU A 41 -10.83 -17.33 8.65
N LEU A 42 -11.09 -17.08 7.37
CA LEU A 42 -10.89 -15.76 6.76
C LEU A 42 -11.80 -14.70 7.37
N ILE A 43 -13.08 -15.01 7.60
CA ILE A 43 -14.03 -14.12 8.26
C ILE A 43 -13.58 -13.83 9.69
N ALA A 44 -13.19 -14.86 10.46
CA ALA A 44 -12.72 -14.69 11.82
C ALA A 44 -11.45 -13.82 11.86
N THR A 45 -10.49 -14.06 10.95
CA THR A 45 -9.27 -13.26 10.82
C THR A 45 -9.61 -11.80 10.51
N LEU A 46 -10.55 -11.54 9.60
CA LEU A 46 -10.99 -10.20 9.25
C LEU A 46 -11.68 -9.49 10.42
N VAL A 47 -12.55 -10.18 11.14
CA VAL A 47 -13.21 -9.64 12.35
C VAL A 47 -12.16 -9.27 13.39
N LEU A 48 -11.20 -10.16 13.66
CA LEU A 48 -10.12 -9.90 14.60
C LEU A 48 -9.27 -8.69 14.16
N TRP A 49 -8.95 -8.55 12.87
CA TRP A 49 -8.28 -7.36 12.36
C TRP A 49 -9.10 -6.08 12.54
N MET A 50 -10.41 -6.12 12.34
CA MET A 50 -11.27 -4.95 12.54
C MET A 50 -11.43 -4.57 14.02
N THR A 51 -11.27 -5.54 14.92
CA THR A 51 -11.39 -5.34 16.38
C THR A 51 -10.04 -5.24 17.08
N ASP A 52 -8.94 -5.05 16.35
CA ASP A 52 -7.58 -5.06 16.89
C ASP A 52 -7.36 -4.01 17.99
N SER A 53 -7.98 -2.83 17.82
CA SER A 53 -8.05 -1.77 18.82
C SER A 53 -8.76 -2.14 20.12
N LEU A 54 -9.69 -3.12 20.11
CA LEU A 54 -10.44 -3.55 21.30
C LEU A 54 -9.67 -4.57 22.14
N HIS A 55 -9.00 -5.52 21.50
CA HIS A 55 -8.29 -6.59 22.19
C HIS A 55 -6.77 -6.37 22.28
N GLY A 56 -6.22 -5.35 21.61
CA GLY A 56 -4.82 -4.94 21.70
C GLY A 56 -3.81 -5.91 21.07
N VAL A 57 -4.27 -6.88 20.27
CA VAL A 57 -3.39 -7.83 19.58
C VAL A 57 -3.13 -7.29 18.19
N THR A 58 -1.86 -7.05 17.85
CA THR A 58 -1.53 -6.48 16.54
C THR A 58 -1.95 -7.41 15.41
N ALA A 59 -2.35 -6.81 14.29
CA ALA A 59 -2.76 -7.54 13.08
C ALA A 59 -1.73 -8.59 12.61
N ALA A 60 -0.44 -8.34 12.86
CA ALA A 60 0.65 -9.28 12.55
C ALA A 60 0.53 -10.60 13.31
N TRP A 61 0.20 -10.57 14.61
CA TRP A 61 0.03 -11.77 15.42
C TRP A 61 -1.22 -12.56 15.03
N ILE A 62 -2.31 -11.85 14.71
CA ILE A 62 -3.53 -12.48 14.19
C ILE A 62 -3.23 -13.21 12.87
N GLY A 63 -2.52 -12.55 11.94
CA GLY A 63 -2.13 -13.14 10.67
C GLY A 63 -1.21 -14.35 10.83
N LEU A 64 -0.25 -14.29 11.77
CA LEU A 64 0.63 -15.41 12.09
C LEU A 64 -0.17 -16.60 12.65
N ALA A 65 -1.08 -16.36 13.57
CA ALA A 65 -1.94 -17.40 14.13
C ALA A 65 -2.80 -18.06 13.02
N ALA A 66 -3.39 -17.26 12.13
CA ALA A 66 -4.14 -17.78 10.98
C ALA A 66 -3.25 -18.60 10.04
N ALA A 67 -2.02 -18.17 9.77
CA ALA A 67 -1.06 -18.93 8.96
C ALA A 67 -0.68 -20.26 9.62
N CYS A 68 -0.43 -20.27 10.94
CA CYS A 68 -0.17 -21.50 11.69
C CYS A 68 -1.37 -22.47 11.62
N LEU A 69 -2.60 -21.96 11.75
CA LEU A 69 -3.81 -22.77 11.61
C LEU A 69 -3.95 -23.37 10.20
N CYS A 70 -3.60 -22.60 9.15
CA CYS A 70 -3.59 -23.09 7.78
C CYS A 70 -2.56 -24.20 7.51
N LEU A 71 -1.50 -24.30 8.32
CA LEU A 71 -0.41 -25.27 8.19
C LEU A 71 -0.55 -26.50 9.10
N LEU A 72 -1.54 -26.51 10.01
CA LEU A 72 -1.70 -27.62 10.96
C LEU A 72 -2.00 -28.94 10.24
N PRO A 73 -1.33 -30.05 10.58
CA PRO A 73 -1.65 -31.34 9.99
C PRO A 73 -3.08 -31.75 10.34
N ARG A 74 -3.86 -32.20 9.35
CA ARG A 74 -5.29 -32.61 9.39
C ARG A 74 -6.34 -31.50 9.38
N VAL A 75 -6.03 -30.28 9.84
CA VAL A 75 -6.97 -29.14 9.85
C VAL A 75 -6.63 -28.12 8.77
N GLY A 76 -5.35 -27.99 8.45
CA GLY A 76 -4.78 -27.01 7.54
C GLY A 76 -5.30 -27.14 6.11
N PHE A 77 -5.23 -26.02 5.40
CA PHE A 77 -5.69 -25.86 4.02
C PHE A 77 -4.53 -25.86 3.02
N LEU A 78 -3.30 -25.77 3.52
CA LEU A 78 -2.08 -25.71 2.73
C LEU A 78 -1.11 -26.79 3.19
N SER A 79 -0.50 -27.47 2.23
CA SER A 79 0.71 -28.26 2.48
C SER A 79 1.91 -27.37 2.74
N GLY A 80 2.95 -27.93 3.36
CA GLY A 80 4.21 -27.22 3.58
C GLY A 80 4.84 -26.74 2.26
N ASP A 81 4.69 -27.53 1.18
CA ASP A 81 5.19 -27.19 -0.15
C ASP A 81 4.42 -26.03 -0.78
N GLU A 82 3.08 -26.04 -0.68
CA GLU A 82 2.24 -24.92 -1.17
C GLU A 82 2.52 -23.63 -0.41
N PHE A 83 2.72 -23.72 0.91
CA PHE A 83 3.10 -22.58 1.72
C PHE A 83 4.50 -22.07 1.34
N ALA A 84 5.49 -22.95 1.21
CA ALA A 84 6.85 -22.58 0.83
C ALA A 84 6.91 -21.95 -0.56
N ALA A 85 6.09 -22.44 -1.51
CA ALA A 85 5.98 -21.86 -2.85
C ALA A 85 5.24 -20.50 -2.85
N GLY A 86 4.25 -20.32 -1.97
CA GLY A 86 3.48 -19.09 -1.86
C GLY A 86 4.18 -17.97 -1.08
N VAL A 87 5.06 -18.31 -0.15
CA VAL A 87 5.78 -17.32 0.66
C VAL A 87 6.91 -16.67 -0.12
N ASN A 88 6.85 -15.34 -0.25
CA ASN A 88 7.92 -14.56 -0.86
C ASN A 88 9.02 -14.25 0.17
N VAL A 89 9.90 -15.23 0.45
CA VAL A 89 11.04 -15.10 1.38
C VAL A 89 11.92 -13.89 1.02
N ARG A 90 12.06 -13.60 -0.29
CA ARG A 90 12.77 -12.41 -0.78
C ARG A 90 12.15 -11.13 -0.25
N THR A 91 10.82 -11.00 -0.24
CA THR A 91 10.13 -9.84 0.35
C THR A 91 10.34 -9.77 1.86
N CYS A 92 10.32 -10.89 2.58
CA CYS A 92 10.60 -10.91 4.02
C CYS A 92 12.02 -10.40 4.34
N LEU A 93 13.04 -10.92 3.63
CA LEU A 93 14.43 -10.49 3.79
C LEU A 93 14.62 -9.02 3.39
N TYR A 94 13.95 -8.56 2.33
CA TYR A 94 13.97 -7.17 1.91
C TYR A 94 13.39 -6.23 2.97
N ILE A 95 12.22 -6.56 3.53
CA ILE A 95 11.59 -5.77 4.59
C ILE A 95 12.49 -5.75 5.84
N ALA A 96 13.00 -6.90 6.27
CA ALA A 96 13.94 -6.98 7.39
C ALA A 96 15.20 -6.15 7.15
N GLY A 97 15.75 -6.20 5.93
CA GLY A 97 16.92 -5.43 5.53
C GLY A 97 16.70 -3.93 5.56
N ILE A 98 15.59 -3.42 4.99
CA ILE A 98 15.34 -1.97 5.02
C ILE A 98 14.99 -1.50 6.42
N LEU A 99 14.18 -2.23 7.19
CA LEU A 99 13.89 -1.85 8.58
C LEU A 99 15.16 -1.85 9.45
N GLY A 100 16.06 -2.81 9.25
CA GLY A 100 17.36 -2.84 9.90
C GLY A 100 18.26 -1.67 9.49
N PHE A 101 18.31 -1.34 8.19
CA PHE A 101 19.04 -0.19 7.67
C PHE A 101 18.46 1.14 8.17
N ALA A 102 17.14 1.28 8.19
CA ALA A 102 16.41 2.39 8.77
C ALA A 102 16.78 2.62 10.23
N ALA A 103 16.76 1.57 11.05
CA ALA A 103 17.16 1.64 12.45
C ALA A 103 18.64 2.02 12.59
N PHE A 104 19.51 1.51 11.72
CA PHE A 104 20.93 1.88 11.68
C PHE A 104 21.12 3.37 11.36
N VAL A 105 20.47 3.88 10.31
CA VAL A 105 20.49 5.29 9.88
C VAL A 105 19.99 6.21 10.99
N ALA A 106 18.91 5.85 11.65
CA ALA A 106 18.39 6.58 12.81
C ALA A 106 19.41 6.61 13.96
N ARG A 107 20.02 5.45 14.28
CA ARG A 107 20.99 5.34 15.38
C ARG A 107 22.26 6.17 15.17
N ILE A 108 22.70 6.36 13.93
CA ILE A 108 23.90 7.16 13.61
C ILE A 108 23.58 8.64 13.33
N GLY A 109 22.32 9.06 13.49
CA GLY A 109 21.88 10.43 13.21
C GLY A 109 22.04 10.83 11.75
N LEU A 110 22.04 9.86 10.82
CA LEU A 110 22.05 10.16 9.39
C LEU A 110 20.68 10.67 8.93
N GLY A 111 19.59 10.21 9.58
CA GLY A 111 18.24 10.70 9.29
C GLY A 111 18.13 12.22 9.46
N ASP A 112 18.68 12.75 10.55
CA ASP A 112 18.67 14.18 10.84
C ASP A 112 19.48 14.98 9.81
N ARG A 113 20.70 14.50 9.47
CA ARG A 113 21.54 15.15 8.45
C ARG A 113 20.94 15.11 7.04
N VAL A 114 20.30 13.99 6.68
CA VAL A 114 19.61 13.86 5.39
C VAL A 114 18.35 14.73 5.37
N GLY A 115 17.64 14.82 6.49
CA GLY A 115 16.58 15.80 6.72
C GLY A 115 17.07 17.21 6.45
N GLU A 116 18.08 17.68 7.20
CA GLU A 116 18.70 19.01 7.02
C GLU A 116 19.13 19.29 5.57
N ALA A 117 19.63 18.30 4.84
CA ALA A 117 20.01 18.46 3.44
C ALA A 117 18.81 18.52 2.47
N LEU A 118 17.70 17.83 2.80
CA LEU A 118 16.46 17.81 2.01
C LEU A 118 15.58 19.02 2.28
N LEU A 119 15.61 19.57 3.50
CA LEU A 119 14.75 20.67 3.95
C LEU A 119 14.80 21.92 3.05
N PRO A 120 15.97 22.38 2.54
CA PRO A 120 16.02 23.53 1.64
C PRO A 120 15.27 23.34 0.32
N TRP A 121 15.07 22.09 -0.10
CA TRP A 121 14.41 21.74 -1.36
C TRP A 121 12.91 21.48 -1.19
N LEU A 122 12.44 21.30 0.05
CA LEU A 122 11.05 21.05 0.35
C LEU A 122 10.39 22.36 0.81
N PRO A 123 9.19 22.70 0.28
CA PRO A 123 8.45 23.87 0.72
C PRO A 123 7.74 23.60 2.07
N LEU A 124 8.50 23.21 3.10
CA LEU A 124 7.98 22.97 4.45
C LEU A 124 7.95 24.30 5.20
N ASP A 125 6.76 24.70 5.60
CA ASP A 125 6.51 25.92 6.36
C ASP A 125 5.33 25.68 7.32
N PRO A 126 5.53 25.81 8.65
CA PRO A 126 4.45 25.72 9.62
C PRO A 126 3.31 26.70 9.37
N ALA A 127 3.57 27.85 8.75
CA ALA A 127 2.54 28.83 8.39
C ALA A 127 1.72 28.42 7.16
N ARG A 128 2.17 27.40 6.40
CA ARG A 128 1.52 26.92 5.17
C ARG A 128 1.39 25.40 5.17
N PRO A 129 0.55 24.83 6.06
CA PRO A 129 0.44 23.38 6.25
C PRO A 129 0.04 22.63 4.96
N ALA A 130 -0.77 23.24 4.09
CA ALA A 130 -1.12 22.65 2.79
C ALA A 130 0.08 22.54 1.83
N ALA A 131 1.00 23.52 1.83
CA ALA A 131 2.21 23.48 1.02
C ALA A 131 3.18 22.42 1.56
N SER A 132 3.30 22.31 2.89
CA SER A 132 4.06 21.25 3.55
C SER A 132 3.54 19.87 3.18
N VAL A 133 2.22 19.64 3.22
CA VAL A 133 1.60 18.39 2.77
C VAL A 133 1.91 18.09 1.31
N ALA A 134 1.83 19.07 0.41
CA ALA A 134 2.17 18.90 -1.00
C ALA A 134 3.66 18.54 -1.20
N GLY A 135 4.56 19.17 -0.44
CA GLY A 135 5.99 18.86 -0.45
C GLY A 135 6.30 17.43 0.03
N LEU A 136 5.69 17.02 1.15
CA LEU A 136 5.82 15.66 1.69
C LEU A 136 5.25 14.61 0.74
N LEU A 137 4.11 14.89 0.11
CA LEU A 137 3.54 14.04 -0.93
C LEU A 137 4.49 13.91 -2.13
N GLY A 138 5.05 15.03 -2.60
CA GLY A 138 6.05 15.05 -3.67
C GLY A 138 7.27 14.20 -3.34
N LEU A 139 7.80 14.32 -2.12
CA LEU A 139 8.90 13.48 -1.64
C LEU A 139 8.53 11.99 -1.67
N ALA A 140 7.37 11.62 -1.13
CA ALA A 140 6.90 10.23 -1.13
C ALA A 140 6.72 9.69 -2.55
N THR A 141 6.22 10.50 -3.49
CA THR A 141 6.09 10.13 -4.90
C THR A 141 7.44 9.93 -5.57
N VAL A 142 8.42 10.82 -5.34
CA VAL A 142 9.79 10.67 -5.87
C VAL A 142 10.45 9.41 -5.31
N LEU A 143 10.34 9.19 -4.00
CA LEU A 143 10.83 7.96 -3.39
C LEU A 143 10.17 6.73 -4.00
N ASN A 144 8.87 6.76 -4.28
CA ASN A 144 8.17 5.65 -4.93
C ASN A 144 8.68 5.35 -6.35
N VAL A 145 9.34 6.31 -7.03
CA VAL A 145 10.02 6.05 -8.31
C VAL A 145 11.33 5.32 -8.07
N VAL A 146 12.11 5.73 -7.06
CA VAL A 146 13.41 5.15 -6.76
C VAL A 146 13.30 3.77 -6.11
N VAL A 147 12.31 3.58 -5.23
CA VAL A 147 12.05 2.35 -4.50
C VAL A 147 10.62 1.86 -4.73
N THR A 148 10.37 0.57 -4.53
CA THR A 148 9.01 0.00 -4.66
C THR A 148 8.06 0.56 -3.60
N ALA A 149 6.75 0.37 -3.77
CA ALA A 149 5.74 0.82 -2.80
C ALA A 149 6.01 0.31 -1.36
N ASN A 150 6.61 -0.87 -1.21
CA ASN A 150 7.00 -1.42 0.10
C ASN A 150 8.27 -0.76 0.67
N GLY A 151 9.14 -0.23 -0.20
CA GLY A 151 10.37 0.45 0.19
C GLY A 151 10.15 1.89 0.65
N VAL A 152 9.08 2.55 0.19
CA VAL A 152 8.80 3.96 0.57
C VAL A 152 8.60 4.11 2.07
N PRO A 153 7.70 3.38 2.77
CA PRO A 153 7.57 3.50 4.22
C PRO A 153 8.88 3.21 4.94
N ALA A 154 9.67 2.27 4.43
CA ALA A 154 10.88 1.83 5.08
C ALA A 154 12.03 2.87 5.00
N LEU A 155 12.04 3.75 3.98
CA LEU A 155 12.95 4.89 3.89
C LEU A 155 12.38 6.18 4.47
N PHE A 156 11.08 6.39 4.37
CA PHE A 156 10.42 7.63 4.79
C PHE A 156 10.15 7.64 6.30
N THR A 157 9.75 6.53 6.91
CA THR A 157 9.45 6.45 8.35
C THR A 157 10.61 6.92 9.25
N PRO A 158 11.89 6.56 8.98
CA PRO A 158 13.02 7.08 9.75
C PRO A 158 13.22 8.59 9.67
N LEU A 159 12.80 9.21 8.55
CA LEU A 159 12.88 10.65 8.34
C LEU A 159 11.65 11.39 8.88
N ALA A 160 10.58 10.66 9.24
CA ALA A 160 9.28 11.24 9.55
C ALA A 160 9.31 12.22 10.74
N HIS A 161 10.19 11.99 11.73
CA HIS A 161 10.30 12.87 12.88
C HIS A 161 10.87 14.24 12.49
N GLY A 162 12.01 14.29 11.80
CA GLY A 162 12.59 15.54 11.32
C GLY A 162 11.70 16.26 10.29
N LEU A 163 10.98 15.52 9.45
CA LEU A 163 9.98 16.08 8.55
C LEU A 163 8.79 16.70 9.30
N ALA A 164 8.35 16.09 10.39
CA ALA A 164 7.28 16.62 11.25
C ALA A 164 7.73 17.91 11.97
N GLU A 165 8.93 17.90 12.56
CA GLU A 165 9.50 19.09 13.22
C GLU A 165 9.62 20.27 12.26
N ALA A 166 10.15 20.04 11.06
CA ALA A 166 10.34 21.12 10.10
C ALA A 166 9.05 21.61 9.43
N SER A 167 8.05 20.73 9.26
CA SER A 167 6.76 21.12 8.69
C SER A 167 5.79 21.70 9.71
N GLY A 168 6.04 21.51 11.01
CA GLY A 168 5.12 21.85 12.09
C GLY A 168 3.87 20.95 12.14
N LEU A 169 3.84 19.87 11.37
CA LEU A 169 2.70 18.96 11.28
C LEU A 169 2.80 17.85 12.34
N PRO A 170 1.67 17.32 12.83
CA PRO A 170 1.68 16.11 13.64
C PRO A 170 2.38 14.95 12.93
N LEU A 171 3.15 14.15 13.67
CA LEU A 171 3.84 12.97 13.11
C LEU A 171 2.88 12.01 12.40
N ALA A 172 1.66 11.85 12.94
CA ALA A 172 0.61 11.06 12.31
C ALA A 172 0.24 11.60 10.91
N THR A 173 0.13 12.92 10.74
CA THR A 173 -0.13 13.55 9.43
C THR A 173 0.98 13.22 8.45
N VAL A 174 2.24 13.40 8.85
CA VAL A 174 3.41 13.11 8.00
C VAL A 174 3.44 11.64 7.57
N LEU A 175 3.19 10.72 8.51
CA LEU A 175 3.12 9.28 8.24
C LEU A 175 1.92 8.87 7.38
N MET A 176 0.82 9.61 7.42
CA MET A 176 -0.34 9.34 6.55
C MET A 176 -0.17 9.93 5.15
N VAL A 177 0.51 11.08 5.00
CA VAL A 177 0.79 11.67 3.69
C VAL A 177 1.62 10.74 2.81
N GLN A 178 2.62 10.04 3.35
CA GLN A 178 3.39 9.05 2.57
C GLN A 178 2.51 7.93 2.00
N VAL A 179 1.41 7.55 2.68
CA VAL A 179 0.47 6.50 2.22
C VAL A 179 -0.17 6.91 0.92
N ILE A 180 -0.55 8.18 0.80
CA ILE A 180 -1.10 8.73 -0.44
C ILE A 180 -0.07 8.61 -1.59
N GLY A 181 1.20 8.89 -1.30
CA GLY A 181 2.30 8.82 -2.26
C GLY A 181 2.55 7.40 -2.79
N TYR A 182 2.83 6.43 -1.91
CA TYR A 182 3.16 5.07 -2.35
C TYR A 182 1.94 4.29 -2.87
N ALA A 183 0.72 4.61 -2.41
CA ALA A 183 -0.53 4.02 -2.92
C ALA A 183 -0.99 4.62 -4.26
N THR A 184 -0.16 5.45 -4.89
CA THR A 184 -0.43 6.08 -6.19
C THR A 184 0.74 5.83 -7.14
N PRO A 185 0.88 4.61 -7.68
CA PRO A 185 1.95 4.30 -8.62
C PRO A 185 1.76 5.09 -9.92
N LEU A 186 2.81 5.82 -10.32
CA LEU A 186 2.93 6.48 -11.62
C LEU A 186 3.30 5.49 -12.72
N LEU A 187 4.08 4.45 -12.37
CA LEU A 187 4.64 3.47 -13.28
C LEU A 187 4.24 2.05 -12.83
N PRO A 188 3.84 1.13 -13.73
CA PRO A 188 3.35 -0.18 -13.35
C PRO A 188 4.29 -1.00 -12.45
N TYR A 189 5.61 -0.89 -12.64
CA TYR A 189 6.58 -1.65 -11.84
C TYR A 189 6.57 -1.31 -10.35
N GLN A 190 6.09 -0.12 -9.98
CA GLN A 190 6.05 0.33 -8.59
C GLN A 190 5.09 -0.51 -7.74
N ALA A 191 4.11 -1.16 -8.39
CA ALA A 191 3.14 -2.06 -7.77
C ALA A 191 3.19 -3.45 -8.43
N SER A 192 3.82 -4.42 -7.77
CA SER A 192 3.95 -5.78 -8.30
C SER A 192 2.62 -6.45 -8.70
N PRO A 193 1.48 -6.25 -7.99
CA PRO A 193 0.22 -6.86 -8.42
C PRO A 193 -0.25 -6.34 -9.79
N VAL A 194 0.08 -5.10 -10.14
CA VAL A 194 -0.26 -4.50 -11.44
C VAL A 194 0.51 -5.21 -12.55
N VAL A 195 1.81 -5.43 -12.38
CA VAL A 195 2.65 -6.14 -13.37
C VAL A 195 2.17 -7.58 -13.56
N VAL A 196 1.85 -8.29 -12.47
CA VAL A 196 1.33 -9.66 -12.53
C VAL A 196 -0.01 -9.71 -13.25
N ALA A 197 -0.94 -8.81 -12.93
CA ALA A 197 -2.22 -8.71 -13.61
C ALA A 197 -2.06 -8.39 -15.12
N MET A 198 -1.15 -7.49 -15.47
CA MET A 198 -0.84 -7.18 -16.87
C MET A 198 -0.27 -8.40 -17.62
N GLY A 199 0.61 -9.16 -16.98
CA GLY A 199 1.16 -10.41 -17.53
C GLY A 199 0.09 -11.47 -17.79
N MET A 200 -0.81 -11.68 -16.83
CA MET A 200 -1.92 -12.64 -16.96
C MET A 200 -2.93 -12.19 -18.02
N GLY A 201 -3.28 -10.91 -18.03
CA GLY A 201 -4.24 -10.31 -18.97
C GLY A 201 -3.67 -9.99 -20.35
N ARG A 202 -2.37 -10.25 -20.58
CA ARG A 202 -1.64 -9.86 -21.81
C ARG A 202 -1.82 -8.38 -22.17
N VAL A 203 -1.92 -7.53 -21.15
CA VAL A 203 -2.13 -6.08 -21.31
C VAL A 203 -0.81 -5.42 -21.70
N PRO A 204 -0.75 -4.62 -22.77
CA PRO A 204 0.48 -3.96 -23.18
C PRO A 204 0.93 -2.92 -22.13
N ALA A 205 2.24 -2.74 -22.00
CA ALA A 205 2.84 -1.82 -21.03
C ALA A 205 2.29 -0.38 -21.11
N ARG A 206 1.99 0.07 -22.34
CA ARG A 206 1.41 1.39 -22.62
C ARG A 206 0.05 1.60 -21.94
N ASP A 207 -0.80 0.58 -21.93
CA ASP A 207 -2.14 0.67 -21.34
C ASP A 207 -2.06 0.65 -19.82
N GLY A 208 -1.16 -0.16 -19.26
CA GLY A 208 -0.83 -0.11 -17.83
C GLY A 208 -0.34 1.27 -17.40
N LEU A 209 0.60 1.86 -18.15
CA LEU A 209 1.09 3.21 -17.90
C LEU A 209 -0.02 4.25 -17.99
N ARG A 210 -0.88 4.17 -19.02
CA ARG A 210 -2.01 5.09 -19.20
C ARG A 210 -2.98 5.03 -18.02
N LEU A 211 -3.25 3.84 -17.49
CA LEU A 211 -4.09 3.66 -16.32
C LEU A 211 -3.44 4.26 -15.07
N CYS A 212 -2.16 3.96 -14.81
CA CYS A 212 -1.40 4.50 -13.67
C CYS A 212 -1.42 6.04 -13.67
N LEU A 213 -1.11 6.66 -14.80
CA LEU A 213 -1.09 8.12 -14.94
C LEU A 213 -2.49 8.74 -14.80
N ALA A 214 -3.55 8.09 -15.31
CA ALA A 214 -4.91 8.58 -15.15
C ALA A 214 -5.36 8.53 -13.69
N VAL A 215 -5.09 7.43 -12.98
CA VAL A 215 -5.39 7.29 -11.55
C VAL A 215 -4.57 8.28 -10.73
N ALA A 216 -3.30 8.50 -11.08
CA ALA A 216 -2.45 9.50 -10.43
C ALA A 216 -2.98 10.93 -10.62
N ALA A 217 -3.41 11.28 -11.83
CA ALA A 217 -4.00 12.59 -12.10
C ALA A 217 -5.30 12.81 -11.32
N VAL A 218 -6.20 11.82 -11.30
CA VAL A 218 -7.43 11.88 -10.48
C VAL A 218 -7.10 11.95 -9.00
N THR A 219 -6.06 11.22 -8.56
CA THR A 219 -5.61 11.28 -7.17
C THR A 219 -5.13 12.69 -6.81
N ALA A 220 -4.27 13.29 -7.63
CA ALA A 220 -3.73 14.62 -7.39
C ALA A 220 -4.82 15.71 -7.39
N VAL A 221 -5.80 15.63 -8.29
CA VAL A 221 -6.82 16.67 -8.47
C VAL A 221 -8.01 16.50 -7.53
N ILE A 222 -8.39 15.26 -7.18
CA ILE A 222 -9.61 14.98 -6.42
C ILE A 222 -9.30 14.41 -5.04
N LEU A 223 -8.50 13.34 -4.97
CA LEU A 223 -8.30 12.63 -3.70
C LEU A 223 -7.40 13.43 -2.74
N VAL A 224 -6.30 14.03 -3.23
CA VAL A 224 -5.38 14.80 -2.38
C VAL A 224 -6.08 16.00 -1.72
N PRO A 225 -6.85 16.85 -2.43
CA PRO A 225 -7.62 17.91 -1.78
C PRO A 225 -8.62 17.38 -0.75
N LEU A 226 -9.24 16.23 -1.03
CA LEU A 226 -10.18 15.62 -0.11
C LEU A 226 -9.49 15.05 1.13
N ASP A 227 -8.31 14.44 0.98
CA ASP A 227 -7.48 13.96 2.09
C ASP A 227 -7.02 15.14 2.96
N ILE A 228 -6.68 16.29 2.35
CA ILE A 228 -6.38 17.54 3.09
C ILE A 228 -7.61 18.04 3.86
N LEU A 229 -8.80 18.05 3.24
CA LEU A 229 -10.04 18.42 3.93
C LEU A 229 -10.34 17.48 5.09
N TRP A 230 -10.09 16.18 4.91
CA TRP A 230 -10.23 15.17 5.95
C TRP A 230 -9.27 15.40 7.11
N PHE A 231 -7.99 15.68 6.82
CA PHE A 231 -7.00 16.02 7.86
C PHE A 231 -7.39 17.28 8.63
N ARG A 232 -7.93 18.31 7.96
CA ARG A 232 -8.49 19.48 8.65
C ARG A 232 -9.67 19.13 9.55
N ALA A 233 -10.58 18.28 9.08
CA ALA A 233 -11.74 17.83 9.86
C ALA A 233 -11.33 17.04 11.12
N LEU A 234 -10.21 16.31 11.05
CA LEU A 234 -9.61 15.60 12.19
C LEU A 234 -8.77 16.50 13.12
N GLY A 235 -8.58 17.79 12.79
CA GLY A 235 -7.73 18.71 13.55
C GLY A 235 -6.22 18.42 13.39
N TRP A 236 -5.83 17.79 12.29
CA TRP A 236 -4.44 17.41 11.98
C TRP A 236 -3.69 18.46 11.13
N LEU A 237 -4.41 19.49 10.66
CA LEU A 237 -3.94 20.62 9.85
C LEU A 237 -4.58 21.93 10.32
#